data_AF-A0A151TWX7-F1
#
_entry.id   AF-A0A151TWX7-F1
#
_cell.length_a   1.000
_cell.length_b   1.000
_cell.length_c   1.000
_cell.angle_alpha   90.00
_cell.angle_beta   90.00
_cell.angle_gamma   90.00
#
_symmetry.space_group_name_H-M   'P 1'
#
loop_
_entity.id
_entity.type
_entity.pdbx_description
1 polymer ?
#
loop_
_entity_poly.entity_id
_entity_poly.type
_entity_poly.pdbx_seq_one_letter_code
_entity_poly.pdbx_strand_id
1 'polypeptide(L)'
;TLSSQGSVDVYAAQCKNCLKWRVIDTQEEFEEIRSKVSEEPFLCSTKANSSCDEPADIEYDSTRTWVIDKPNLPKTPQGFKRSLVLRKDYSKLDAYYITPAGKKLRTRNEIGAFLKDNPEFEGVSVTDFDFSSPKIMQDTIPEIVEQKDSANKKVKIAKDEV
;
A
#
# COMPACT_ATOMS: atom_id res chain seq x y z
N THR A 1 -10.86 5.08 -17.42
CA THR A 1 -9.50 4.63 -17.06
C THR A 1 -9.61 3.25 -16.48
N LEU A 2 -9.10 2.20 -17.13
CA LEU A 2 -9.08 0.87 -16.53
C LEU A 2 -8.18 0.96 -15.30
N SER A 3 -8.78 1.06 -14.11
CA SER A 3 -8.06 0.80 -12.86
C SER A 3 -7.45 -0.59 -13.01
N SER A 4 -6.12 -0.68 -13.04
CA SER A 4 -5.44 -1.96 -13.14
C SER A 4 -5.90 -2.80 -11.96
N GLN A 5 -6.58 -3.91 -12.22
CA GLN A 5 -7.14 -4.75 -11.17
C GLN A 5 -6.09 -5.03 -10.08
N GLY A 6 -6.36 -4.58 -8.85
CA GLY A 6 -5.47 -4.74 -7.70
C GLY A 6 -4.56 -3.55 -7.36
N SER A 7 -4.57 -2.44 -8.11
CA SER A 7 -3.86 -1.22 -7.68
C SER A 7 -4.59 -0.47 -6.57
N VAL A 8 -3.84 0.26 -5.75
CA VAL A 8 -4.39 1.17 -4.73
C VAL A 8 -5.17 2.29 -5.39
N ASP A 9 -6.39 2.52 -4.91
CA ASP A 9 -7.32 3.54 -5.39
C ASP A 9 -7.50 4.70 -4.39
N VAL A 10 -7.36 4.43 -3.09
CA VAL A 10 -7.52 5.41 -2.01
C VAL A 10 -6.39 5.29 -1.01
N TYR A 11 -5.82 6.44 -0.62
CA TYR A 11 -4.94 6.56 0.54
C TYR A 11 -5.73 7.11 1.72
N ALA A 12 -5.47 6.61 2.93
CA ALA A 12 -6.14 7.09 4.13
C ALA A 12 -5.24 7.04 5.36
N ALA A 13 -5.47 7.96 6.30
CA ALA A 13 -4.81 8.00 7.59
C ALA A 13 -5.85 8.02 8.72
N GLN A 14 -5.57 7.29 9.81
CA GLN A 14 -6.44 7.26 10.98
C GLN A 14 -6.07 8.39 11.95
N CYS A 15 -7.06 9.19 12.33
CA CYS A 15 -6.87 10.22 13.34
C CYS A 15 -6.61 9.59 14.72
N LYS A 16 -5.52 9.97 15.40
CA LYS A 16 -5.20 9.48 16.74
C LYS A 16 -6.27 9.81 17.79
N ASN A 17 -6.99 10.92 17.63
CA ASN A 17 -7.93 11.40 18.66
C ASN A 17 -9.32 10.78 18.55
N CYS A 18 -9.88 10.72 17.34
CA CYS A 18 -11.25 10.24 17.13
C CYS A 18 -11.34 8.89 16.41
N LEU A 19 -10.19 8.33 15.98
CA LEU A 19 -10.07 7.06 15.28
C LEU A 19 -10.79 6.97 13.92
N LYS A 20 -11.35 8.08 13.43
CA LYS A 20 -11.94 8.21 12.10
C LYS A 20 -10.85 8.21 11.03
N TRP A 21 -11.14 7.58 9.90
CA TRP A 21 -10.27 7.56 8.74
C TRP A 21 -10.51 8.79 7.86
N ARG A 22 -9.42 9.45 7.48
CA ARG A 22 -9.42 10.59 6.55
C ARG A 22 -8.76 10.16 5.26
N VAL A 23 -9.40 10.46 4.13
CA VAL A 23 -8.81 10.23 2.81
C VAL A 23 -7.63 11.19 2.65
N ILE A 24 -6.53 10.74 2.07
CA ILE A 24 -5.36 11.57 1.79
C ILE A 24 -5.27 11.75 0.28
N ASP A 25 -5.18 12.99 -0.17
CA ASP A 25 -5.44 13.36 -1.56
C ASP A 25 -4.33 12.88 -2.50
N THR A 26 -3.10 12.81 -1.99
CA THR A 26 -1.92 12.44 -2.78
C THR A 26 -1.15 11.31 -2.10
N GLN A 27 -0.47 10.51 -2.93
CA GLN A 27 0.43 9.50 -2.41
C GLN A 27 1.54 10.17 -1.59
N GLU A 28 2.11 11.27 -2.08
CA GLU A 28 3.22 11.98 -1.45
C GLU A 28 2.88 12.46 -0.03
N GLU A 29 1.67 12.98 0.18
CA GLU A 29 1.17 13.35 1.51
C GLU A 29 0.96 12.13 2.42
N PHE A 30 0.40 11.04 1.87
CA PHE A 30 0.25 9.78 2.61
C PHE A 30 1.62 9.22 3.04
N GLU A 31 2.62 9.30 2.16
CA GLU A 31 3.98 8.87 2.44
C GLU A 31 4.66 9.71 3.53
N GLU A 32 4.45 11.03 3.50
CA GLU A 32 4.90 11.95 4.57
C GLU A 32 4.29 11.54 5.91
N ILE A 33 2.96 11.35 5.98
CA ILE A 33 2.26 10.96 7.21
C ILE A 33 2.79 9.61 7.73
N ARG A 34 2.85 8.57 6.89
CA ARG A 34 3.24 7.22 7.34
C ARG A 34 4.72 7.14 7.76
N SER A 35 5.59 7.97 7.19
CA SER A 35 7.03 7.92 7.48
C SER A 35 7.41 8.33 8.90
N LYS A 36 6.54 9.10 9.56
CA LYS A 36 6.77 9.66 10.90
C LYS A 36 5.65 9.34 11.89
N VAL A 37 4.73 8.43 11.54
CA VAL A 37 3.48 8.19 12.27
C VAL A 37 3.68 7.83 13.75
N SER A 38 4.81 7.23 14.12
CA SER A 38 5.10 6.92 15.53
C SER A 38 5.47 8.17 16.36
N GLU A 39 6.10 9.17 15.74
CA GLU A 39 6.56 10.40 16.39
C GLU A 39 5.53 11.52 16.23
N GLU A 40 4.97 11.65 15.03
CA GLU A 40 3.94 12.60 14.64
C GLU A 40 2.69 11.86 14.14
N PRO A 41 1.83 11.36 15.05
CA PRO A 41 0.58 10.71 14.67
C PRO A 41 -0.35 11.67 13.90
N PHE A 42 -1.10 11.13 12.96
CA PHE A 42 -2.05 11.91 12.18
C PHE A 42 -3.21 12.43 13.06
N LEU A 43 -3.57 13.71 12.87
CA LEU A 43 -4.69 14.37 13.54
C LEU A 43 -5.59 15.01 12.49
N CYS A 44 -6.92 15.00 12.69
CA CYS A 44 -7.84 15.63 11.74
C CYS A 44 -7.49 17.09 11.45
N SER A 45 -6.95 17.81 12.43
CA SER A 45 -6.55 19.22 12.34
C SER A 45 -5.34 19.47 11.43
N THR A 46 -4.56 18.45 11.07
CA THR A 46 -3.44 18.61 10.13
C THR A 46 -3.91 18.66 8.68
N LYS A 47 -5.13 18.17 8.40
CA LYS A 47 -5.76 18.24 7.08
C LYS A 47 -6.66 19.47 7.01
N ALA A 48 -6.54 20.25 5.94
CA ALA A 48 -7.41 21.40 5.72
C ALA A 48 -8.88 20.97 5.66
N ASN A 49 -9.78 21.76 6.26
CA ASN A 49 -11.22 21.50 6.29
C ASN A 49 -11.62 20.15 6.92
N SER A 50 -10.81 19.61 7.83
CA SER A 50 -11.10 18.38 8.55
C SER A 50 -11.04 18.60 10.07
N SER A 51 -12.00 18.03 10.80
CA SER A 51 -12.07 18.09 12.26
C SER A 51 -12.47 16.74 12.84
N CYS A 52 -12.40 16.58 14.17
CA CYS A 52 -12.85 15.36 14.82
C CYS A 52 -14.39 15.24 14.87
N ASP A 53 -15.12 16.33 14.67
CA ASP A 53 -16.58 16.37 14.73
C ASP A 53 -17.20 15.90 13.42
N GLU A 54 -16.52 16.12 12.28
CA GLU A 54 -16.96 15.65 10.98
C GLU A 54 -17.02 14.11 10.91
N PRO A 55 -17.99 13.53 10.15
CA PRO A 55 -18.06 12.09 9.89
C PRO A 55 -16.78 11.60 9.19
N ALA A 56 -16.43 10.32 9.28
CA ALA A 56 -15.25 9.80 8.59
C ALA A 56 -15.37 9.98 7.06
N ASP A 57 -14.24 10.20 6.39
CA ASP A 57 -14.23 10.32 4.93
C ASP A 57 -14.47 8.94 4.28
N ILE A 58 -14.05 7.89 5.00
CA ILE A 58 -14.16 6.50 4.60
C ILE A 58 -14.32 5.62 5.84
N GLU A 59 -15.18 4.60 5.77
CA GLU A 59 -15.40 3.66 6.86
C GLU A 59 -14.59 2.39 6.66
N TYR A 60 -14.01 1.88 7.75
CA TYR A 60 -13.37 0.57 7.73
C TYR A 60 -14.46 -0.51 7.69
N ASP A 61 -14.69 -1.04 6.50
CA ASP A 61 -15.69 -2.06 6.21
C ASP A 61 -15.22 -3.04 5.12
N SER A 62 -16.08 -4.00 4.74
CA SER A 62 -15.80 -5.00 3.72
C SER A 62 -16.21 -4.58 2.29
N THR A 63 -16.55 -3.30 2.06
CA THR A 63 -16.87 -2.81 0.71
C THR A 63 -15.64 -2.71 -0.19
N ARG A 64 -14.45 -2.72 0.41
CA ARG A 64 -13.14 -2.74 -0.25
C ARG A 64 -12.14 -3.50 0.62
N THR A 65 -11.06 -3.99 0.01
CA THR A 65 -9.96 -4.60 0.76
C THR A 65 -9.03 -3.54 1.33
N TRP A 66 -8.89 -3.56 2.65
CA TRP A 66 -7.98 -2.69 3.39
C TRP A 66 -6.60 -3.29 3.51
N VAL A 67 -5.60 -2.43 3.43
CA VAL A 67 -4.20 -2.79 3.64
C VAL A 67 -3.54 -1.75 4.53
N ILE A 68 -2.68 -2.18 5.45
CA ILE A 68 -2.04 -1.31 6.43
C ILE A 68 -0.52 -1.45 6.30
N ASP A 69 0.14 -0.35 5.94
CA ASP A 69 1.61 -0.27 5.93
C ASP A 69 2.17 -0.43 7.35
N LYS A 70 3.39 -0.95 7.46
CA LYS A 70 4.12 -0.91 8.73
C LYS A 70 4.38 0.56 9.13
N PRO A 71 4.38 0.89 10.44
CA PRO A 71 4.74 2.23 10.90
C PRO A 71 6.13 2.67 10.41
N ASN A 72 6.27 3.96 10.13
CA ASN A 72 7.54 4.61 9.75
C ASN A 72 8.18 4.01 8.50
N LEU A 73 7.35 3.48 7.58
CA LEU A 73 7.81 3.10 6.25
C LEU A 73 8.36 4.36 5.56
N PRO A 74 9.58 4.36 5.01
CA PRO A 74 10.20 5.56 4.44
C PRO A 74 9.44 6.05 3.21
N LYS A 75 9.59 7.35 2.93
CA LYS A 75 9.09 7.96 1.70
C LYS A 75 9.80 7.38 0.49
N THR A 76 9.12 7.36 -0.63
CA THR A 76 9.72 7.03 -1.92
C THR A 76 10.76 8.09 -2.28
N PRO A 77 11.96 7.71 -2.80
CA PRO A 77 12.94 8.67 -3.28
C PRO A 77 12.36 9.63 -4.31
N GLN A 78 12.81 10.89 -4.27
CA GLN A 78 12.30 11.94 -5.16
C GLN A 78 12.40 11.55 -6.63
N GLY A 79 11.33 11.79 -7.39
CA GLY A 79 11.22 11.43 -8.81
C GLY A 79 10.71 10.01 -9.06
N PHE A 80 10.76 9.12 -8.07
CA PHE A 80 10.18 7.79 -8.17
C PHE A 80 8.76 7.76 -7.59
N LYS A 81 7.98 6.76 -7.98
CA LYS A 81 6.67 6.46 -7.35
C LYS A 81 6.60 5.00 -6.94
N ARG A 82 6.22 4.72 -5.68
CA ARG A 82 5.93 3.35 -5.25
C ARG A 82 4.56 2.94 -5.76
N SER A 83 4.46 1.76 -6.37
CA SER A 83 3.20 1.21 -6.88
C SER A 83 2.97 -0.16 -6.23
N LEU A 84 1.79 -0.34 -5.66
CA LEU A 84 1.36 -1.59 -5.03
C LEU A 84 0.33 -2.28 -5.92
N VAL A 85 0.46 -3.60 -6.08
CA VAL A 85 -0.51 -4.43 -6.80
C VAL A 85 -0.88 -5.64 -5.95
N LEU A 86 -2.16 -5.75 -5.60
CA LEU A 86 -2.75 -6.89 -4.93
C LEU A 86 -2.79 -8.10 -5.86
N ARG A 87 -2.31 -9.24 -5.38
CA ARG A 87 -2.41 -10.51 -6.09
C ARG A 87 -3.87 -10.97 -6.16
N LYS A 88 -4.21 -11.69 -7.23
CA LYS A 88 -5.57 -12.22 -7.46
C LYS A 88 -6.06 -13.17 -6.37
N ASP A 89 -5.14 -13.80 -5.65
CA ASP A 89 -5.39 -14.72 -4.54
C ASP A 89 -5.40 -14.00 -3.18
N TYR A 90 -5.28 -12.67 -3.15
CA TYR A 90 -5.28 -11.87 -1.92
C TYR A 90 -4.20 -12.27 -0.90
N SER A 91 -3.15 -12.98 -1.35
CA SER A 91 -2.09 -13.47 -0.47
C SER A 91 -1.15 -12.36 0.01
N LYS A 92 -0.87 -11.38 -0.86
CA LYS A 92 -0.03 -10.20 -0.57
C LYS A 92 -0.15 -9.15 -1.67
N LEU A 93 0.45 -7.98 -1.42
CA LEU A 93 0.69 -6.95 -2.43
C LEU A 93 2.15 -7.04 -2.87
N ASP A 94 2.38 -6.96 -4.18
CA ASP A 94 3.72 -6.80 -4.73
C ASP A 94 4.03 -5.31 -4.87
N ALA A 95 5.20 -4.89 -4.36
CA ALA A 95 5.69 -3.52 -4.46
C ALA A 95 6.58 -3.33 -5.69
N TYR A 96 6.36 -2.23 -6.38
CA TYR A 96 7.11 -1.79 -7.55
C TYR A 96 7.51 -0.34 -7.40
N TYR A 97 8.51 0.10 -8.16
CA TYR A 97 8.88 1.50 -8.28
C TYR A 97 8.82 1.94 -9.73
N ILE A 98 8.20 3.08 -9.96
CA ILE A 98 8.09 3.72 -11.27
C ILE A 98 9.14 4.83 -11.31
N THR A 99 10.02 4.78 -12.31
CA THR A 99 11.03 5.83 -12.54
C THR A 99 10.38 7.12 -13.08
N PRO A 100 11.09 8.27 -13.09
CA PRO A 100 10.59 9.47 -13.76
C PRO A 100 10.21 9.28 -15.23
N ALA A 101 10.89 8.36 -15.92
CA ALA A 101 10.61 7.99 -17.31
C ALA A 101 9.44 6.98 -17.46
N GLY A 102 8.80 6.59 -16.35
CA GLY A 102 7.66 5.66 -16.35
C GLY A 102 8.04 4.16 -16.34
N LYS A 103 9.33 3.81 -16.25
CA LYS A 103 9.76 2.40 -16.21
C LYS A 103 9.40 1.78 -14.87
N LYS A 104 8.74 0.61 -14.90
CA LYS A 104 8.43 -0.18 -13.70
C LYS A 104 9.59 -1.09 -13.33
N LEU A 105 10.10 -0.94 -12.11
CA LEU A 105 11.17 -1.73 -11.51
C LEU A 105 10.59 -2.56 -10.36
N ARG A 106 10.98 -3.84 -10.30
CA ARG A 106 10.38 -4.86 -9.44
C ARG A 106 11.30 -5.39 -8.36
N THR A 107 12.60 -5.14 -8.49
CA THR A 107 13.61 -5.69 -7.58
C THR A 107 14.68 -4.67 -7.25
N ARG A 108 15.38 -4.87 -6.14
CA ARG A 108 16.57 -4.09 -5.79
C ARG A 108 17.67 -4.16 -6.84
N ASN A 109 17.83 -5.30 -7.52
CA ASN A 109 18.81 -5.46 -8.59
C ASN A 109 18.45 -4.58 -9.80
N GLU A 110 17.17 -4.52 -10.17
CA GLU A 110 16.70 -3.64 -11.24
C GLU A 110 16.88 -2.15 -10.88
N ILE A 111 16.67 -1.77 -9.61
CA ILE A 111 16.95 -0.43 -9.09
C ILE A 111 18.45 -0.12 -9.20
N GLY A 112 19.32 -1.02 -8.72
CA GLY A 112 20.77 -0.83 -8.78
C GLY A 112 21.29 -0.69 -10.20
N ALA A 113 20.78 -1.50 -11.13
CA ALA A 113 21.09 -1.36 -12.55
C ALA A 113 20.61 -0.01 -13.11
N PHE A 114 19.39 0.41 -12.77
CA PHE A 114 18.85 1.71 -13.19
C PHE A 114 19.70 2.87 -12.67
N LEU A 115 20.03 2.91 -11.38
CA LEU A 115 20.82 3.99 -10.78
C LEU A 115 22.24 4.06 -11.38
N LYS A 116 22.85 2.91 -11.71
CA LYS A 116 24.15 2.86 -12.39
C LYS A 116 24.09 3.48 -13.79
N ASP A 117 23.00 3.26 -14.52
CA ASP A 117 22.82 3.75 -15.88
C ASP A 117 22.33 5.21 -15.94
N ASN A 118 21.92 5.79 -14.80
CA ASN A 118 21.30 7.13 -14.69
C ASN A 118 21.98 7.92 -13.54
N PRO A 119 23.20 8.44 -13.75
CA PRO A 119 24.00 9.10 -12.71
C PRO A 119 23.40 10.41 -12.19
N GLU A 120 22.38 10.97 -12.83
CA GLU A 120 21.66 12.16 -12.38
C GLU A 120 20.91 11.97 -11.05
N PHE A 121 20.69 10.73 -10.61
CA PHE A 121 20.09 10.39 -9.30
C PHE A 121 21.17 10.27 -8.20
N GLU A 122 22.19 11.13 -8.23
CA GLU A 122 23.25 11.16 -7.21
C GLU A 122 22.64 11.31 -5.80
N GLY A 123 23.11 10.49 -4.86
CA GLY A 123 22.61 10.46 -3.49
C GLY A 123 21.41 9.54 -3.23
N VAL A 124 20.80 8.95 -4.27
CA VAL A 124 19.78 7.90 -4.12
C VAL A 124 20.45 6.53 -4.09
N SER A 125 20.17 5.75 -3.05
CA SER A 125 20.69 4.39 -2.84
C SER A 125 19.61 3.33 -3.06
N VAL A 126 20.02 2.12 -3.42
CA VAL A 126 19.15 0.93 -3.47
C VAL A 126 18.43 0.67 -2.14
N THR A 127 19.05 1.07 -1.01
CA THR A 127 18.48 0.92 0.33
C THR A 127 17.30 1.84 0.61
N ASP A 128 17.14 2.91 -0.17
CA ASP A 128 16.05 3.88 0.00
C ASP A 128 14.72 3.36 -0.56
N PHE A 129 14.76 2.21 -1.25
CA PHE A 129 13.61 1.53 -1.83
C PHE A 129 13.15 0.37 -0.93
N ASP A 130 12.05 0.59 -0.21
CA ASP A 130 11.41 -0.38 0.66
C ASP A 130 10.30 -1.19 -0.07
N PHE A 131 10.60 -2.47 -0.32
CA PHE A 131 9.70 -3.43 -0.97
C PHE A 131 8.77 -4.18 0.02
N SER A 132 8.66 -3.74 1.28
CA SER A 132 7.75 -4.35 2.26
C SER A 132 6.31 -4.31 1.74
N SER A 133 5.59 -5.42 1.85
CA SER A 133 4.15 -5.47 1.57
C SER A 133 3.38 -4.96 2.78
N PRO A 134 2.34 -4.11 2.61
CA PRO A 134 1.41 -3.84 3.68
C PRO A 134 0.67 -5.13 4.11
N LYS A 135 0.16 -5.12 5.34
CA LYS A 135 -0.68 -6.18 5.87
C LYS A 135 -2.06 -6.09 5.24
N ILE A 136 -2.55 -7.19 4.67
CA ILE A 136 -3.93 -7.30 4.20
C ILE A 136 -4.85 -7.57 5.38
N MET A 137 -5.94 -6.83 5.46
CA MET A 137 -6.97 -6.99 6.47
C MET A 137 -7.99 -8.05 6.02
N GLN A 138 -7.88 -9.26 6.57
CA GLN A 138 -8.60 -10.45 6.09
C GLN A 138 -10.12 -10.30 6.14
N ASP A 139 -10.62 -9.63 7.18
CA ASP A 139 -12.02 -9.27 7.40
C ASP A 139 -12.61 -8.32 6.34
N THR A 140 -11.79 -7.83 5.42
CA THR A 140 -12.18 -6.93 4.33
C THR A 140 -11.98 -7.56 2.93
N ILE A 141 -11.62 -8.85 2.88
CA ILE A 141 -11.52 -9.60 1.63
C ILE A 141 -12.93 -10.04 1.19
N PRO A 142 -13.31 -9.91 -0.09
CA PRO A 142 -14.61 -10.40 -0.57
C PRO A 142 -14.80 -11.90 -0.35
N GLU A 143 -15.94 -12.30 0.23
CA GLU A 143 -16.25 -13.71 0.58
C GLU A 143 -16.10 -14.70 -0.60
N ILE A 144 -16.31 -14.25 -1.84
CA ILE A 144 -16.18 -15.09 -3.04
C ILE A 144 -14.75 -15.64 -3.23
N VAL A 145 -13.75 -14.99 -2.64
CA VAL A 145 -12.35 -15.42 -2.66
C VAL A 145 -12.12 -16.49 -1.60
N GLU A 146 -12.61 -16.30 -0.37
CA GLU A 146 -12.49 -17.26 0.73
C GLU A 146 -13.12 -18.63 0.39
N GLN A 147 -14.23 -18.61 -0.37
CA GLN A 147 -14.88 -19.84 -0.84
C GLN A 147 -14.02 -20.62 -1.83
N LYS A 148 -13.22 -19.95 -2.68
CA LYS A 148 -12.31 -20.61 -3.62
C LYS A 148 -11.13 -21.26 -2.89
N ASP A 149 -10.58 -20.62 -1.88
CA ASP A 149 -9.51 -21.21 -1.07
C ASP A 149 -10.01 -22.39 -0.24
N SER A 150 -11.22 -22.30 0.31
CA SER A 150 -11.86 -23.42 1.01
C SER A 150 -12.14 -24.62 0.09
N ALA A 151 -12.57 -24.36 -1.15
CA ALA A 151 -12.76 -25.40 -2.16
C ALA A 151 -11.42 -26.04 -2.59
N ASN A 152 -10.40 -25.23 -2.83
CA ASN A 152 -9.06 -25.71 -3.19
C ASN A 152 -8.41 -26.52 -2.05
N LYS A 153 -8.61 -26.11 -0.80
CA LYS A 153 -8.14 -26.86 0.38
C LYS A 153 -8.85 -28.21 0.51
N LYS A 154 -10.15 -28.28 0.26
CA LYS A 154 -10.91 -29.55 0.20
C LYS A 154 -10.41 -30.48 -0.91
N VAL A 155 -10.11 -29.93 -2.10
CA VAL A 155 -9.58 -30.71 -3.23
C VAL A 155 -8.16 -31.23 -2.95
N LYS A 156 -7.33 -30.47 -2.23
CA LYS A 156 -5.97 -30.90 -1.87
C LYS A 156 -5.97 -32.02 -0.82
N ILE A 157 -6.83 -31.93 0.20
CA ILE A 157 -7.00 -32.98 1.21
C ILE A 157 -7.47 -34.30 0.56
N ALA A 158 -8.36 -34.23 -0.43
CA ALA A 158 -8.86 -35.42 -1.13
C ALA A 158 -7.83 -36.11 -2.06
N LYS A 159 -6.67 -35.48 -2.34
CA LYS A 159 -5.63 -36.07 -3.21
C LYS A 159 -4.50 -36.74 -2.45
N ASP A 160 -4.37 -36.52 -1.15
CA ASP A 160 -3.33 -37.12 -0.30
C ASP A 160 -3.82 -38.40 0.42
N GLU A 161 -5.06 -38.85 0.18
CA GLU A 161 -5.66 -40.07 0.76
C GLU A 161 -5.82 -41.25 -0.23
N VAL A 162 -5.00 -41.36 -1.29
CA VAL A 162 -4.99 -42.53 -2.20
C VAL A 162 -3.58 -43.08 -2.41
#